data_AF-U5S169-F1
#
_entry.id   AF-U5S169-F1
#
_cell.length_a   1.000
_cell.length_b   1.000
_cell.length_c   1.000
_cell.angle_alpha   90.00
_cell.angle_beta   90.00
_cell.angle_gamma   90.00
#
_symmetry.space_group_name_H-M   'P 1'
#
loop_
_entity.id
_entity.type
_entity.pdbx_description
1 polymer ?
#
loop_
_entity_poly.entity_id
_entity_poly.type
_entity_poly.pdbx_seq_one_letter_code
_entity_poly.pdbx_strand_id
1 'polypeptide(L)'
;LIPGKMQYVIVLAAQVPMAAQKRAPSQIGDAADRSGYENRQMAVERMINFIKGLGYNAMMMPGVMTPTIPFALMAGLGEMGRMNRLVSPLFGGAIRLETVITDLPLALDKPIDFGLQEFCKGCKKCADT
;
A
#
# COMPACT_ATOMS: atom_id res chain seq x y z
N LEU A 1 6.49 3.74 -21.24
CA LEU A 1 5.27 3.31 -21.95
C LEU A 1 4.80 2.00 -21.33
N ILE A 2 3.52 1.88 -20.97
CA ILE A 2 2.94 0.65 -20.41
C ILE A 2 2.23 -0.10 -21.56
N PRO A 3 2.58 -1.36 -21.87
CA PRO A 3 1.90 -2.13 -22.91
C PRO A 3 0.41 -2.33 -22.58
N GLY A 4 -0.48 -2.22 -23.57
CA GLY A 4 -1.95 -2.30 -23.35
C GLY A 4 -2.46 -3.64 -22.81
N LYS A 5 -1.65 -4.70 -22.89
CA LYS A 5 -1.95 -6.02 -22.30
C LYS A 5 -1.76 -6.09 -20.78
N MET A 6 -1.07 -5.11 -20.19
CA MET A 6 -0.83 -5.03 -18.75
C MET A 6 -2.08 -4.48 -18.05
N GLN A 7 -3.06 -5.35 -17.84
CA GLN A 7 -4.43 -4.96 -17.44
C GLN A 7 -4.69 -5.08 -15.93
N TYR A 8 -3.80 -5.73 -15.18
CA TYR A 8 -4.01 -6.01 -13.77
C TYR A 8 -2.98 -5.29 -12.90
N VAL A 9 -3.42 -4.81 -11.73
CA VAL A 9 -2.56 -4.19 -10.72
C VAL A 9 -2.72 -4.96 -9.42
N ILE A 10 -1.59 -5.45 -8.89
CA ILE A 10 -1.49 -6.02 -7.55
C ILE A 10 -0.93 -4.93 -6.64
N VAL A 11 -1.56 -4.73 -5.49
CA VAL A 11 -1.06 -3.80 -4.47
C VAL A 11 -0.54 -4.58 -3.27
N LEU A 12 0.69 -4.30 -2.87
CA LEU A 12 1.35 -4.93 -1.73
C LEU A 12 1.48 -3.92 -0.60
N ALA A 13 1.21 -4.36 0.63
CA ALA A 13 1.38 -3.58 1.85
C ALA A 13 2.42 -4.21 2.77
N ALA A 14 3.32 -3.40 3.32
CA ALA A 14 4.23 -3.79 4.40
C ALA A 14 3.97 -2.94 5.64
N GLN A 15 3.73 -3.57 6.78
CA GLN A 15 3.59 -2.86 8.05
C GLN A 15 4.95 -2.43 8.58
N VAL A 16 5.03 -1.21 9.11
CA VAL A 16 6.24 -0.74 9.80
C VAL A 16 6.33 -1.33 11.22
N PRO A 17 7.53 -1.47 11.81
CA PRO A 17 7.68 -1.90 13.20
C PRO A 17 7.00 -0.94 14.19
N MET A 18 5.80 -1.28 14.65
CA MET A 18 4.94 -0.39 15.46
C MET A 18 5.60 0.12 16.75
N ALA A 19 6.42 -0.72 17.39
CA ALA A 19 7.13 -0.33 18.62
C ALA A 19 8.13 0.83 18.37
N ALA A 20 8.75 0.88 17.20
CA ALA A 20 9.66 1.96 16.81
C ALA A 20 8.90 3.15 16.22
N GLN A 21 7.86 2.91 15.41
CA GLN A 21 7.04 3.96 14.79
C GLN A 21 6.38 4.88 15.82
N LYS A 22 5.96 4.34 16.97
CA LYS A 22 5.37 5.13 18.07
C LYS A 22 6.31 6.21 18.64
N ARG A 23 7.62 6.14 18.33
CA ARG A 23 8.61 7.13 18.75
C ARG A 23 8.77 8.29 17.75
N ALA A 24 7.97 8.37 16.68
CA ALA A 24 7.97 9.52 15.80
C ALA A 24 7.68 10.82 16.58
N PRO A 25 8.37 11.95 16.29
CA PRO A 25 9.28 12.18 15.16
C PRO A 25 10.78 11.96 15.48
N SER A 26 11.15 10.95 16.28
CA SER A 26 12.56 10.61 16.53
C SER A 26 13.21 9.84 15.38
N GLN A 27 14.55 9.78 15.37
CA GLN A 27 15.33 8.95 14.44
C GLN A 27 14.96 7.45 14.47
N ILE A 28 14.48 6.95 15.61
CA ILE A 28 14.01 5.56 15.72
C ILE A 28 12.68 5.39 14.97
N GLY A 29 11.80 6.39 15.02
CA GLY A 29 10.58 6.43 14.21
C GLY A 29 10.91 6.49 12.71
N ASP A 30 11.88 7.31 12.32
CA ASP A 30 12.31 7.40 10.91
C ASP A 30 12.93 6.09 10.40
N ALA A 31 13.73 5.41 11.25
CA ALA A 31 14.28 4.10 10.91
C ALA A 31 13.19 3.03 10.76
N ALA A 32 12.15 3.07 11.60
CA ALA A 32 10.99 2.20 11.45
C ALA A 32 10.32 2.41 10.08
N ASP A 33 10.20 3.66 9.67
CA ASP A 33 9.57 3.99 8.41
C ASP A 33 10.35 3.46 7.20
N ARG A 34 11.67 3.67 7.20
CA ARG A 34 12.58 3.17 6.16
C ARG A 34 12.55 1.65 6.05
N SER A 35 12.53 0.95 7.17
CA SER A 35 12.41 -0.51 7.17
C SER A 35 11.12 -1.00 6.50
N GLY A 36 10.02 -0.24 6.62
CA GLY A 36 8.77 -0.54 5.90
C GLY A 36 8.90 -0.41 4.39
N TYR A 37 9.64 0.60 3.90
CA TYR A 37 9.93 0.75 2.47
C TYR A 37 10.80 -0.38 1.92
N GLU A 38 11.82 -0.79 2.66
CA GLU A 38 12.72 -1.89 2.28
C GLU A 38 11.98 -3.22 2.21
N ASN A 39 11.21 -3.56 3.25
CA ASN A 39 10.42 -4.79 3.30
C ASN A 39 9.41 -4.86 2.15
N ARG A 40 8.75 -3.74 1.87
CA ARG A 40 7.83 -3.58 0.73
C ARG A 40 8.56 -3.80 -0.60
N GLN A 41 9.73 -3.19 -0.80
CA GLN A 41 10.51 -3.37 -2.03
C GLN A 41 10.89 -4.83 -2.25
N MET A 42 11.36 -5.50 -1.20
CA MET A 42 11.70 -6.93 -1.28
C MET A 42 10.50 -7.78 -1.67
N ALA A 43 9.32 -7.52 -1.10
CA ALA A 43 8.09 -8.23 -1.45
C ALA A 43 7.69 -8.00 -2.91
N VAL A 44 7.81 -6.77 -3.40
CA VAL A 44 7.52 -6.39 -4.80
C VAL A 44 8.42 -7.13 -5.78
N GLU A 45 9.74 -7.11 -5.56
CA GLU A 45 10.69 -7.78 -6.44
C GLU A 45 10.45 -9.30 -6.48
N ARG A 46 10.16 -9.91 -5.33
CA ARG A 46 9.81 -11.33 -5.24
C ARG A 46 8.52 -11.64 -6.02
N MET A 47 7.50 -10.80 -5.89
CA MET A 47 6.23 -10.96 -6.63
C MET A 47 6.45 -10.85 -8.14
N ILE A 48 7.20 -9.85 -8.60
CA ILE A 48 7.53 -9.66 -10.02
C ILE A 48 8.24 -10.89 -10.57
N ASN A 49 9.26 -11.38 -9.89
CA ASN A 49 10.03 -12.54 -10.33
C ASN A 49 9.19 -13.82 -10.34
N PHE A 50 8.30 -14.00 -9.35
CA PHE A 50 7.36 -15.10 -9.32
C PHE A 50 6.43 -15.09 -10.55
N ILE A 51 5.79 -13.95 -10.84
CA ILE A 51 4.88 -13.82 -11.99
C ILE A 51 5.61 -14.04 -13.32
N LYS A 52 6.85 -13.52 -13.44
CA LYS A 52 7.72 -13.79 -14.59
C LYS A 52 8.05 -15.28 -14.74
N GLY A 53 8.30 -15.97 -13.64
CA GLY A 53 8.51 -17.41 -13.62
C GLY A 53 7.31 -18.23 -14.10
N LEU A 54 6.09 -17.69 -13.98
CA LEU A 54 4.87 -18.27 -14.53
C LEU A 54 4.67 -17.99 -16.03
N GLY A 55 5.57 -17.25 -16.68
CA GLY A 55 5.50 -16.90 -18.10
C GLY A 55 4.74 -15.61 -18.41
N TYR A 56 4.36 -14.84 -17.40
CA TYR A 56 3.66 -13.56 -17.54
C TYR A 56 4.62 -12.38 -17.39
N ASN A 57 4.19 -11.19 -17.81
CA ASN A 57 4.94 -9.96 -17.63
C ASN A 57 4.50 -9.29 -16.33
N ALA A 58 5.47 -8.85 -15.55
CA ALA A 58 5.23 -8.05 -14.36
C ALA A 58 6.33 -6.99 -14.23
N MET A 59 5.96 -5.83 -13.74
CA MET A 59 6.90 -4.76 -13.40
C MET A 59 6.30 -3.88 -12.32
N MET A 60 7.15 -3.16 -11.60
CA MET A 60 6.69 -2.07 -10.75
C MET A 60 6.03 -1.01 -11.63
N MET A 61 4.92 -0.43 -11.16
CA MET A 61 4.22 0.58 -11.96
C MET A 61 5.14 1.82 -12.14
N PRO A 62 5.38 2.25 -13.39
CA PRO A 62 6.37 3.28 -13.67
C PRO A 62 5.80 4.67 -13.37
N GLY A 63 6.61 5.53 -12.75
CA GLY A 63 6.28 6.93 -12.51
C GLY A 63 6.75 7.45 -11.16
N VAL A 64 6.93 8.77 -11.05
CA VAL A 64 7.29 9.43 -9.78
C VAL A 64 6.08 9.54 -8.84
N MET A 65 4.86 9.52 -9.41
CA MET A 65 3.58 9.62 -8.67
C MET A 65 2.60 8.55 -9.14
N THR A 66 2.98 7.28 -8.96
CA THR A 66 2.07 6.17 -9.17
C THR A 66 0.82 6.34 -8.28
N PRO A 67 -0.41 6.17 -8.80
CA PRO A 67 -1.64 6.32 -8.01
C PRO A 67 -1.90 5.08 -7.12
N THR A 68 -0.91 4.75 -6.28
CA THR A 68 -0.90 3.57 -5.41
C THR A 68 -2.05 3.58 -4.41
N ILE A 69 -2.39 4.74 -3.84
CA ILE A 69 -3.52 4.87 -2.88
C ILE A 69 -4.86 4.53 -3.57
N PRO A 70 -5.24 5.14 -4.71
CA PRO A 70 -6.44 4.74 -5.45
C PRO A 70 -6.52 3.24 -5.76
N PHE A 71 -5.45 2.62 -6.24
CA PHE A 71 -5.44 1.18 -6.48
C PHE A 71 -5.64 0.36 -5.20
N ALA A 72 -5.02 0.79 -4.09
CA ALA A 72 -5.16 0.11 -2.81
C ALA A 72 -6.60 0.18 -2.26
N LEU A 73 -7.29 1.32 -2.45
CA LEU A 73 -8.70 1.46 -2.11
C LEU A 73 -9.58 0.54 -2.98
N MET A 74 -9.32 0.49 -4.29
CA MET A 74 -10.05 -0.40 -5.21
C MET A 74 -9.81 -1.88 -4.90
N ALA A 75 -8.59 -2.23 -4.49
CA ALA A 75 -8.22 -3.58 -4.08
C ALA A 75 -8.67 -3.95 -2.65
N GLY A 76 -9.43 -3.09 -1.96
CA GLY A 76 -10.01 -3.41 -0.65
C GLY A 76 -9.00 -3.47 0.50
N LEU A 77 -7.81 -2.89 0.37
CA LEU A 77 -6.79 -2.91 1.43
C LEU A 77 -7.15 -2.04 2.65
N GLY A 78 -8.06 -1.09 2.47
CA GLY A 78 -8.43 -0.12 3.49
C GLY A 78 -9.31 0.99 2.95
N GLU A 79 -9.50 2.00 3.79
CA GLU A 79 -10.22 3.22 3.45
C GLU A 79 -9.30 4.45 3.58
N MET A 80 -9.69 5.55 2.94
CA MET A 80 -8.97 6.81 3.03
C MET A 80 -9.19 7.45 4.41
N GLY A 81 -8.12 7.62 5.20
CA GLY A 81 -8.20 8.26 6.52
C GLY A 81 -8.03 9.78 6.47
N ARG A 82 -8.47 10.47 7.53
CA ARG A 82 -8.33 11.94 7.70
C ARG A 82 -6.90 12.46 7.49
N MET A 83 -5.89 11.68 7.89
CA MET A 83 -4.47 12.02 7.73
C MET A 83 -3.94 11.91 6.29
N ASN A 84 -4.84 11.80 5.31
CA ASN A 84 -4.52 11.58 3.90
C ASN A 84 -3.63 10.34 3.67
N ARG A 85 -3.89 9.27 4.44
CA ARG A 85 -3.27 7.95 4.28
C ARG A 85 -4.33 6.86 4.30
N LEU A 86 -4.09 5.79 3.56
CA LEU A 86 -4.93 4.60 3.64
C LEU A 86 -4.77 3.97 5.02
N VAL A 87 -5.89 3.59 5.64
CA VAL A 87 -5.93 2.88 6.92
C VAL A 87 -6.50 1.50 6.65
N SER A 88 -5.71 0.47 6.93
CA SER A 88 -6.14 -0.92 6.85
C SER A 88 -6.87 -1.33 8.13
N PRO A 89 -7.96 -2.11 8.05
CA PRO A 89 -8.63 -2.65 9.24
C PRO A 89 -7.74 -3.60 10.04
N LEU A 90 -6.76 -4.25 9.40
CA LEU A 90 -5.85 -5.20 10.04
C LEU A 90 -4.60 -4.53 10.61
N PHE A 91 -4.03 -3.56 9.89
CA PHE A 91 -2.70 -3.02 10.18
C PHE A 91 -2.67 -1.54 10.54
N GLY A 92 -3.83 -0.86 10.50
CA GLY A 92 -3.93 0.58 10.69
C GLY A 92 -3.30 1.38 9.54
N GLY A 93 -2.89 2.62 9.83
CA GLY A 93 -2.30 3.54 8.85
C GLY A 93 -0.77 3.48 8.72
N ALA A 94 -0.13 2.60 9.50
CA ALA A 94 1.33 2.48 9.57
C ALA A 94 1.84 1.41 8.57
N ILE A 95 1.46 1.58 7.31
CA ILE A 95 1.77 0.66 6.22
C ILE A 95 2.41 1.41 5.05
N ARG A 96 3.25 0.70 4.30
CA ARG A 96 3.90 1.17 3.08
C ARG A 96 3.40 0.34 1.90
N LEU A 97 2.95 1.05 0.86
CA LEU A 97 2.28 0.46 -0.29
C LEU A 97 3.17 0.53 -1.53
N GLU A 98 3.03 -0.47 -2.40
CA GLU A 98 3.55 -0.44 -3.77
C GLU A 98 2.63 -1.21 -4.71
N THR A 99 2.76 -0.93 -6.00
CA THR A 99 1.98 -1.56 -7.05
C THR A 99 2.87 -2.33 -8.02
N VAL A 100 2.39 -3.53 -8.39
CA VAL A 100 2.92 -4.34 -9.49
C VAL A 100 1.86 -4.37 -10.57
N ILE A 101 2.23 -3.98 -11.79
CA ILE A 101 1.37 -4.10 -12.96
C ILE A 101 1.74 -5.36 -13.75
N THR A 102 0.75 -6.09 -14.23
CA THR A 102 0.94 -7.39 -14.89
C THR A 102 -0.10 -7.69 -15.97
N ASP A 103 0.24 -8.59 -16.90
CA ASP A 103 -0.68 -9.23 -17.84
C ASP A 103 -1.19 -10.61 -17.37
N LEU A 104 -0.82 -11.04 -16.16
CA LEU A 104 -1.38 -12.23 -15.50
C LEU A 104 -2.86 -12.00 -15.20
N PRO A 105 -3.79 -12.86 -15.71
CA PRO A 105 -5.20 -12.77 -15.36
C PRO A 105 -5.44 -13.06 -13.88
N LEU A 106 -6.12 -12.13 -13.19
CA LEU A 106 -6.39 -12.22 -11.76
C LEU A 106 -7.87 -12.02 -11.47
N ALA A 107 -8.37 -12.66 -10.42
CA ALA A 107 -9.65 -12.28 -9.83
C ALA A 107 -9.50 -10.91 -9.16
N LEU A 108 -10.49 -10.04 -9.32
CA LEU A 108 -10.46 -8.70 -8.74
C LEU A 108 -11.07 -8.71 -7.34
N ASP A 109 -10.35 -8.09 -6.41
CA ASP A 109 -10.88 -7.71 -5.11
C ASP A 109 -11.91 -6.58 -5.23
N LYS A 110 -12.62 -6.31 -4.14
CA LYS A 110 -13.62 -5.25 -4.07
C LYS A 110 -13.23 -4.21 -3.01
N PRO A 111 -13.58 -2.93 -3.21
CA PRO A 111 -13.47 -1.92 -2.17
C PRO A 111 -14.19 -2.35 -0.88
N ILE A 112 -13.71 -1.86 0.25
CA ILE A 112 -14.30 -2.12 1.56
C ILE A 112 -14.84 -0.85 2.20
N ASP A 113 -15.79 -1.03 3.11
CA ASP A 113 -16.25 -0.02 4.05
C ASP A 113 -16.25 -0.67 5.44
N PHE A 114 -15.37 -0.21 6.32
CA PHE A 114 -15.30 -0.63 7.72
C PHE A 114 -15.65 0.51 8.68
N GLY A 115 -16.32 1.55 8.19
CA GLY A 115 -16.77 2.69 8.97
C GLY A 115 -15.68 3.70 9.31
N LEU A 116 -14.54 3.71 8.58
CA LEU A 116 -13.45 4.63 8.88
C LEU A 116 -13.87 6.09 8.71
N GLN A 117 -14.71 6.40 7.72
CA GLN A 117 -15.16 7.76 7.46
C GLN A 117 -15.91 8.35 8.66
N GLU A 118 -16.86 7.59 9.22
CA GLU A 118 -17.61 8.01 10.41
C GLU A 118 -16.71 8.14 11.63
N PHE A 119 -15.79 7.18 11.83
CA PHE A 119 -14.80 7.28 12.90
C PHE A 119 -13.94 8.55 12.77
N CYS A 120 -13.47 8.85 11.55
CA CYS A 120 -12.64 10.02 11.29
C CYS A 120 -13.38 11.34 11.55
N LYS A 121 -14.70 11.43 11.29
CA LYS A 121 -15.52 12.62 11.59
C LYS A 121 -15.48 13.01 13.06
N GLY A 122 -15.57 12.01 13.96
CA GLY A 122 -15.53 12.20 15.41
C GLY A 122 -14.13 12.33 16.01
N CYS A 123 -13.16 11.52 15.53
CA CYS A 123 -11.86 11.35 16.19
C CYS A 123 -10.95 12.59 16.18
N LYS A 124 -10.69 13.16 14.99
CA LYS A 124 -9.86 14.37 14.73
C LYS A 124 -8.42 14.41 15.31
N LYS A 125 -7.99 13.41 16.08
CA LYS A 125 -6.68 13.35 16.76
C LYS A 125 -5.44 13.62 15.90
N CYS A 126 -5.46 13.25 14.61
CA CYS A 126 -4.33 13.51 13.71
C CYS A 126 -4.27 14.95 13.17
N ALA A 127 -5.33 15.73 13.38
CA ALA A 127 -5.44 17.13 12.99
C ALA A 127 -5.38 18.07 14.21
N ASP A 128 -5.84 17.59 15.37
CA ASP A 128 -5.71 18.31 16.64
C ASP A 128 -4.24 18.26 17.07
N THR A 129 -3.66 19.45 17.30
CA THR A 129 -2.25 19.63 17.69
C THR A 129 -2.13 19.76 19.20
#